data_AF-A0A3C0K6J4-F1
#
_entry.id   AF-A0A3C0K6J4-F1
#
_cell.length_a   1.000
_cell.length_b   1.000
_cell.length_c   1.000
_cell.angle_alpha   90.00
_cell.angle_beta   90.00
_cell.angle_gamma   90.00
#
_symmetry.space_group_name_H-M   'P 1'
#
loop_
_entity.id
_entity.type
_entity.pdbx_description
1 polymer ?
#
loop_
_entity_poly.entity_id
_entity_poly.type
_entity_poly.pdbx_seq_one_letter_code
_entity_poly.pdbx_strand_id
1 'polypeptide(L)'
;SVDDSVGLYLKEMASVPLLNTEEEIDLAQRYEKGKKASRKLKKNDNLSMDQEIELQGLLDDGELARAHIIKANTRLVVSVAKKYVGQGVPFLDLIQEGNLGLMKAVEKFDYRRGFRFSTYATWWIRQTITRAVADQSRTIRVPVHMNDRIRTLYKTAYKLEQK
;
A
#
# COMPACT_ATOMS: atom_id res chain seq x y z
N SER A 1 5.82 -1.24 26.29
CA SER A 1 6.89 -0.44 25.67
C SER A 1 6.65 -0.36 24.17
N VAL A 2 6.70 0.83 23.56
CA VAL A 2 6.48 1.06 22.11
C VAL A 2 7.38 0.17 21.23
N ASP A 3 8.56 -0.18 21.73
CA ASP A 3 9.52 -1.07 21.09
C ASP A 3 8.96 -2.50 20.84
N ASP A 4 8.08 -2.97 21.72
CA ASP A 4 7.44 -4.29 21.63
C ASP A 4 6.42 -4.36 20.48
N SER A 5 5.75 -3.23 20.19
CA SER A 5 4.77 -3.14 19.10
C SER A 5 5.41 -3.19 17.71
N VAL A 6 6.57 -2.54 17.55
CA VAL A 6 7.36 -2.58 16.31
C VAL A 6 7.92 -3.98 16.10
N GLY A 7 8.47 -4.59 17.16
CA GLY A 7 9.00 -5.95 17.12
C GLY A 7 7.95 -6.98 16.71
N LEU A 8 6.75 -6.93 17.31
CA LEU A 8 5.64 -7.82 16.97
C LEU A 8 5.22 -7.69 15.51
N TYR A 9 5.09 -6.45 15.02
CA TYR A 9 4.74 -6.18 13.62
C TYR A 9 5.79 -6.75 12.66
N LEU A 10 7.08 -6.50 12.90
CA LEU A 10 8.16 -7.03 12.07
C LEU A 10 8.20 -8.56 12.07
N LYS A 11 7.91 -9.20 13.21
CA LYS A 11 7.84 -10.66 13.33
C LYS A 11 6.69 -11.22 12.50
N GLU A 12 5.51 -10.60 12.55
CA GLU A 12 4.36 -11.02 11.74
C GLU A 12 4.69 -10.92 10.24
N MET A 13 5.29 -9.83 9.80
CA MET A 13 5.71 -9.64 8.39
C MET A 13 6.79 -10.64 7.94
N ALA A 14 7.66 -11.06 8.87
CA ALA A 14 8.70 -12.04 8.59
C ALA A 14 8.12 -13.45 8.38
N SER A 15 6.91 -13.73 8.88
CA SER A 15 6.28 -15.05 8.77
C SER A 15 5.75 -15.38 7.37
N VAL A 16 5.41 -14.37 6.56
CA VAL A 16 4.83 -14.56 5.23
C VAL A 16 5.93 -14.59 4.16
N PRO A 17 6.04 -15.66 3.34
CA PRO A 17 7.04 -15.75 2.27
C PRO A 17 6.90 -14.64 1.21
N LEU A 18 8.02 -14.38 0.52
CA LEU A 18 8.00 -13.48 -0.65
C LEU A 18 7.40 -14.20 -1.85
N LEU A 19 6.61 -13.48 -2.64
CA LEU A 19 6.00 -14.01 -3.85
C LEU A 19 6.97 -13.99 -5.02
N ASN A 20 6.95 -15.05 -5.82
CA ASN A 20 7.53 -15.07 -7.15
C ASN A 20 6.55 -14.47 -8.18
N THR A 21 7.00 -14.29 -9.42
CA THR A 21 6.19 -13.66 -10.48
C THR A 21 4.92 -14.47 -10.82
N GLU A 22 4.99 -15.79 -10.82
CA GLU A 22 3.84 -16.65 -11.13
C GLU A 22 2.79 -16.57 -10.02
N GLU A 23 3.21 -16.58 -8.76
CA GLU A 23 2.35 -16.38 -7.59
C GLU A 23 1.71 -14.98 -7.58
N GLU A 24 2.46 -13.94 -7.95
CA GLU A 24 1.91 -12.58 -8.13
C GLU A 24 0.78 -12.56 -9.16
N ILE A 25 0.94 -13.30 -10.27
CA ILE A 25 -0.07 -13.40 -11.33
C ILE A 25 -1.28 -14.21 -10.87
N ASP A 26 -1.09 -15.37 -10.23
CA ASP A 26 -2.18 -16.22 -9.73
C ASP A 26 -3.08 -15.46 -8.75
N LEU A 27 -2.48 -14.83 -7.74
CA LEU A 27 -3.23 -14.07 -6.74
C LEU A 27 -3.96 -12.88 -7.36
N ALA A 28 -3.34 -12.19 -8.33
CA ALA A 28 -4.00 -11.09 -9.04
C ALA A 28 -5.21 -11.56 -9.85
N GLN A 29 -5.13 -12.75 -10.48
CA GLN A 29 -6.25 -13.34 -11.21
C GLN A 29 -7.40 -13.75 -10.28
N ARG A 30 -7.10 -14.40 -9.15
CA ARG A 30 -8.08 -14.76 -8.12
C ARG A 30 -8.79 -13.54 -7.57
N TYR A 31 -8.03 -12.49 -7.25
CA TYR A 31 -8.60 -11.22 -6.82
C TYR A 31 -9.50 -10.58 -7.90
N GLU A 32 -9.09 -10.61 -9.18
CA GLU A 32 -9.93 -10.10 -10.27
C GLU A 32 -11.25 -10.89 -10.42
N LYS A 33 -11.21 -12.22 -10.26
CA LYS A 33 -12.40 -13.08 -10.27
C LYS A 33 -13.35 -12.73 -9.13
N GLY A 34 -12.86 -12.61 -7.89
CA GLY A 34 -13.67 -12.21 -6.75
C GLY A 34 -14.28 -10.81 -6.91
N LYS A 35 -13.53 -9.86 -7.48
CA LYS A 35 -14.05 -8.52 -7.79
C LYS A 35 -15.17 -8.54 -8.83
N LYS A 36 -15.09 -9.43 -9.83
CA LYS A 36 -16.18 -9.64 -10.81
C LYS A 36 -17.39 -10.29 -10.12
N ALA A 37 -17.18 -11.25 -9.23
CA ALA A 37 -18.25 -11.88 -8.46
C ALA A 37 -18.99 -10.86 -7.57
N SER A 38 -18.24 -10.03 -6.83
CA SER A 38 -18.80 -8.92 -6.04
C SER A 38 -19.70 -7.99 -6.85
N ARG A 39 -19.29 -7.66 -8.08
CA ARG A 39 -20.08 -6.80 -8.98
C ARG A 39 -21.37 -7.48 -9.46
N LYS A 40 -21.36 -8.79 -9.68
CA LYS A 40 -22.56 -9.54 -10.07
C LYS A 40 -23.55 -9.62 -8.90
N LEU A 41 -23.08 -9.98 -7.71
CA LEU A 41 -23.91 -10.02 -6.50
C LEU A 41 -24.57 -8.66 -6.22
N LYS A 42 -23.82 -7.55 -6.34
CA LYS A 42 -24.36 -6.19 -6.13
C LYS A 42 -25.40 -5.76 -7.17
N LYS A 43 -25.41 -6.36 -8.36
CA LYS A 43 -26.36 -6.00 -9.41
C LYS A 43 -27.76 -6.58 -9.19
N ASN A 44 -27.94 -7.48 -8.21
CA ASN A 44 -29.22 -8.17 -7.96
C ASN A 44 -29.80 -8.75 -9.25
N ASP A 45 -28.94 -9.38 -10.06
CA ASP A 45 -29.43 -10.24 -11.14
C ASP A 45 -30.29 -11.36 -10.50
N ASN A 46 -31.33 -11.84 -11.19
CA ASN A 46 -32.15 -12.98 -10.74
C ASN A 46 -31.30 -14.26 -10.71
N LEU A 47 -30.42 -14.36 -9.72
CA LEU A 47 -29.47 -15.44 -9.53
C LEU A 47 -30.19 -16.63 -8.88
N SER A 48 -29.89 -17.83 -9.35
CA SER A 48 -30.26 -19.04 -8.63
C SER A 48 -29.45 -19.14 -7.33
N MET A 49 -30.00 -19.82 -6.32
CA MET A 49 -29.31 -20.12 -5.07
C MET A 49 -27.91 -20.72 -5.31
N ASP A 50 -27.79 -21.63 -6.28
CA ASP A 50 -26.50 -22.26 -6.63
C ASP A 50 -25.49 -21.24 -7.18
N GLN A 51 -25.96 -20.26 -7.96
CA GLN A 51 -25.11 -19.20 -8.52
C GLN A 51 -24.67 -18.22 -7.43
N GLU A 52 -25.53 -17.92 -6.46
CA GLU A 52 -25.17 -17.09 -5.32
C GLU A 52 -24.07 -17.74 -4.48
N ILE A 53 -24.18 -19.04 -4.18
CA ILE A 53 -23.17 -19.81 -3.44
C ILE A 53 -21.83 -19.81 -4.19
N GLU A 54 -21.83 -20.05 -5.51
CA GLU A 54 -20.61 -20.02 -6.33
C GLU A 54 -19.95 -18.63 -6.32
N LEU A 55 -20.74 -17.57 -6.51
CA LEU A 55 -20.24 -16.20 -6.51
C LEU A 55 -19.69 -15.80 -5.14
N GLN A 56 -20.30 -16.28 -4.05
CA GLN A 56 -19.80 -16.05 -2.71
C GLN A 56 -18.45 -16.74 -2.49
N GLY A 57 -18.29 -17.99 -2.95
CA GLY A 57 -17.00 -18.69 -2.88
C GLY A 57 -15.89 -17.96 -3.64
N LEU A 58 -16.18 -17.42 -4.83
CA LEU A 58 -15.23 -16.60 -5.59
C LEU A 58 -14.90 -15.27 -4.90
N LEU A 59 -15.86 -14.66 -4.21
CA LEU A 59 -15.64 -13.44 -3.44
C LEU A 59 -14.64 -13.71 -2.31
N ASP A 60 -14.88 -14.75 -1.53
CA ASP A 60 -14.05 -15.12 -0.38
C ASP A 60 -12.63 -15.48 -0.83
N ASP A 61 -12.50 -16.26 -1.92
CA ASP A 61 -11.20 -16.56 -2.52
C ASP A 61 -10.45 -15.29 -2.98
N GLY A 62 -11.17 -14.35 -3.59
CA GLY A 62 -10.61 -13.07 -4.03
C GLY A 62 -10.11 -12.21 -2.86
N GLU A 63 -10.84 -12.17 -1.74
CA GLU A 63 -10.42 -11.44 -0.53
C GLU A 63 -9.22 -12.11 0.14
N LEU A 64 -9.16 -13.45 0.18
CA LEU A 64 -7.98 -14.18 0.64
C LEU A 64 -6.76 -13.87 -0.24
N ALA A 65 -6.93 -13.85 -1.56
CA ALA A 65 -5.87 -13.49 -2.50
C ALA A 65 -5.39 -12.04 -2.28
N ARG A 66 -6.31 -11.09 -2.12
CA ARG A 66 -6.00 -9.68 -1.79
C ARG A 66 -5.18 -9.58 -0.50
N ALA A 67 -5.64 -10.24 0.56
CA ALA A 67 -4.96 -10.26 1.85
C ALA A 67 -3.55 -10.86 1.74
N HIS A 68 -3.40 -11.92 0.96
CA HIS A 68 -2.10 -12.57 0.75
C HIS A 68 -1.11 -11.64 0.03
N ILE A 69 -1.52 -10.99 -1.07
CA ILE A 69 -0.66 -10.03 -1.79
C ILE A 69 -0.20 -8.91 -0.85
N ILE A 70 -1.12 -8.37 -0.04
CA ILE A 70 -0.80 -7.29 0.91
C ILE A 70 0.23 -7.79 1.93
N LYS A 71 -0.04 -8.92 2.60
CA LYS A 71 0.82 -9.46 3.65
C LYS A 71 2.23 -9.76 3.15
N ALA A 72 2.36 -10.40 1.99
CA ALA A 72 3.66 -10.73 1.40
C ALA A 72 4.49 -9.49 1.01
N ASN A 73 3.84 -8.34 0.77
CA ASN A 73 4.49 -7.10 0.35
C ASN A 73 4.65 -6.06 1.46
N THR A 74 4.26 -6.36 2.70
CA THR A 74 4.48 -5.45 3.86
C THR A 74 5.95 -5.06 4.03
N ARG A 75 6.89 -5.99 3.76
CA ARG A 75 8.34 -5.72 3.85
C ARG A 75 8.80 -4.61 2.91
N LEU A 76 8.18 -4.52 1.73
CA LEU A 76 8.43 -3.43 0.78
C LEU A 76 8.06 -2.08 1.40
N VAL A 77 6.90 -1.99 2.07
CA VAL A 77 6.45 -0.76 2.75
C VAL A 77 7.48 -0.29 3.77
N VAL A 78 7.93 -1.18 4.65
CA VAL A 78 8.95 -0.85 5.66
C VAL A 78 10.24 -0.36 5.01
N SER A 79 10.72 -1.01 3.95
CA SER A 79 11.95 -0.60 3.26
C SER A 79 11.84 0.78 2.58
N VAL A 80 10.65 1.15 2.10
CA VAL A 80 10.39 2.50 1.56
C VAL A 80 10.24 3.52 2.68
N ALA A 81 9.48 3.21 3.73
CA ALA A 81 9.20 4.11 4.85
C ALA A 81 10.46 4.49 5.64
N LYS A 82 11.45 3.59 5.75
CA LYS A 82 12.74 3.88 6.39
C LYS A 82 13.43 5.14 5.84
N LYS A 83 13.22 5.50 4.57
CA LYS A 83 13.80 6.69 3.93
C LYS A 83 13.18 8.01 4.38
N TYR A 84 12.04 7.96 5.06
CA TYR A 84 11.26 9.12 5.51
C TYR A 84 11.30 9.33 7.02
N VAL A 85 12.01 8.46 7.75
CA VAL A 85 12.23 8.60 9.20
C VAL A 85 12.96 9.93 9.48
N GLY A 86 12.55 10.61 10.55
CA GLY A 86 13.10 11.91 10.94
C GLY A 86 12.46 13.12 10.26
N GLN A 87 11.42 12.94 9.44
CA GLN A 87 10.69 14.04 8.78
C GLN A 87 9.48 14.56 9.60
N GLY A 88 9.48 14.38 10.91
CA GLY A 88 8.43 14.88 11.82
C GLY A 88 7.20 13.98 11.98
N VAL A 89 7.13 12.86 11.26
CA VAL A 89 6.08 11.84 11.42
C VAL A 89 6.68 10.57 12.04
N PRO A 90 6.04 9.96 13.07
CA PRO A 90 6.50 8.71 13.68
C PRO A 90 6.65 7.56 12.67
N PHE A 91 7.60 6.66 12.90
CA PHE A 91 7.89 5.57 11.96
C PHE A 91 6.72 4.61 11.73
N LEU A 92 5.98 4.28 12.80
CA LEU A 92 4.78 3.45 12.69
C LEU A 92 3.73 4.13 11.80
N ASP A 93 3.51 5.43 11.95
CA ASP A 93 2.54 6.17 11.12
C ASP A 93 2.97 6.18 9.64
N LEU A 94 4.26 6.34 9.35
CA LEU A 94 4.80 6.21 7.99
C LEU A 94 4.54 4.82 7.40
N ILE A 95 4.69 3.76 8.21
CA ILE A 95 4.37 2.38 7.79
C ILE A 95 2.88 2.25 7.51
N GLN A 96 2.02 2.76 8.39
CA GLN A 96 0.57 2.69 8.20
C GLN A 96 0.12 3.42 6.93
N GLU A 97 0.63 4.62 6.69
CA GLU A 97 0.37 5.41 5.47
C GLU A 97 0.92 4.72 4.21
N GLY A 98 2.07 4.05 4.34
CA GLY A 98 2.62 3.20 3.30
C GLY A 98 1.76 1.97 3.01
N ASN A 99 1.18 1.34 4.04
CA ASN A 99 0.25 0.21 3.90
C ASN A 99 -1.05 0.64 3.18
N LEU A 100 -1.53 1.86 3.43
CA LEU A 100 -2.64 2.45 2.65
C LEU A 100 -2.27 2.59 1.16
N GLY A 101 -1.04 3.01 0.87
CA GLY A 101 -0.51 3.07 -0.50
C GLY A 101 -0.41 1.69 -1.15
N LEU A 102 0.07 0.69 -0.41
CA LEU A 102 0.15 -0.70 -0.86
C LEU A 102 -1.23 -1.26 -1.22
N MET A 103 -2.24 -1.05 -0.37
CA MET A 103 -3.61 -1.49 -0.66
C MET A 103 -4.16 -0.88 -1.96
N LYS A 104 -3.93 0.43 -2.16
CA LYS A 104 -4.30 1.11 -3.43
C LYS A 104 -3.56 0.54 -4.63
N ALA A 105 -2.30 0.14 -4.45
CA ALA A 105 -1.54 -0.53 -5.50
C ALA A 105 -2.16 -1.88 -5.88
N VAL A 106 -2.52 -2.71 -4.90
CA VAL A 106 -3.18 -4.02 -5.13
C VAL A 106 -4.49 -3.84 -5.89
N GLU A 107 -5.28 -2.82 -5.54
CA GLU A 107 -6.57 -2.54 -6.20
C GLU A 107 -6.48 -2.13 -7.66
N LYS A 108 -5.35 -1.55 -8.06
CA LYS A 108 -5.10 -0.97 -9.39
C LYS A 108 -4.05 -1.72 -10.20
N PHE A 109 -3.42 -2.75 -9.63
CA PHE A 109 -2.40 -3.53 -10.30
C PHE A 109 -2.98 -4.28 -11.49
N ASP A 110 -2.24 -4.29 -12.59
CA ASP A 110 -2.59 -5.02 -13.80
C ASP A 110 -1.45 -5.97 -14.17
N TYR A 111 -1.68 -7.26 -13.89
CA TYR A 111 -0.72 -8.33 -14.13
C TYR A 111 -0.46 -8.55 -15.64
N ARG A 112 -1.36 -8.10 -16.53
CA ARG A 112 -1.22 -8.27 -17.98
C ARG A 112 -0.10 -7.41 -18.57
N ARG A 113 0.37 -6.39 -17.84
CA ARG A 113 1.43 -5.48 -18.29
C ARG A 113 2.83 -6.08 -18.18
N GLY A 114 2.99 -7.26 -17.56
CA GLY A 114 4.28 -7.97 -17.48
C GLY A 114 5.33 -7.35 -16.54
N PHE A 115 4.95 -6.35 -15.73
CA PHE A 115 5.83 -5.77 -14.72
C PHE A 115 5.61 -6.41 -13.35
N ARG A 116 6.69 -6.57 -12.57
CA ARG A 116 6.63 -7.01 -11.18
C ARG A 116 5.73 -6.10 -10.34
N PHE A 117 4.99 -6.68 -9.41
CA PHE A 117 4.10 -5.93 -8.52
C PHE A 117 4.86 -4.86 -7.71
N SER A 118 6.05 -5.20 -7.21
CA SER A 118 6.91 -4.30 -6.42
C SER A 118 7.26 -2.99 -7.13
N THR A 119 7.46 -3.04 -8.45
CA THR A 119 7.74 -1.86 -9.29
C THR A 119 6.57 -0.88 -9.25
N TYR A 120 5.35 -1.39 -9.39
CA TYR A 120 4.12 -0.58 -9.36
C TYR A 120 3.80 -0.09 -7.94
N ALA A 121 3.90 -0.98 -6.95
CA ALA A 121 3.59 -0.68 -5.56
C ALA A 121 4.48 0.42 -4.97
N THR A 122 5.77 0.43 -5.34
CA THR A 122 6.73 1.44 -4.84
C THR A 122 6.26 2.87 -5.11
N TRP A 123 5.62 3.14 -6.26
CA TRP A 123 5.09 4.48 -6.58
C TRP A 123 3.95 4.88 -5.64
N TRP A 124 2.98 3.98 -5.42
CA TRP A 124 1.85 4.26 -4.54
C TRP A 124 2.25 4.41 -3.08
N ILE A 125 3.14 3.55 -2.59
CA ILE A 125 3.69 3.62 -1.24
C ILE A 125 4.43 4.95 -1.03
N ARG A 126 5.29 5.32 -1.98
CA ARG A 126 6.02 6.60 -1.91
C ARG A 126 5.08 7.79 -1.90
N GLN A 127 4.05 7.76 -2.74
CA GLN A 127 3.10 8.86 -2.88
C GLN A 127 2.30 9.07 -1.59
N THR A 128 1.77 8.01 -0.97
CA THR A 128 0.99 8.16 0.27
C THR A 128 1.88 8.60 1.43
N ILE A 129 3.08 8.04 1.57
CA ILE A 129 4.02 8.46 2.62
C ILE A 129 4.42 9.94 2.45
N THR A 130 4.76 10.37 1.24
CA THR A 130 5.14 11.77 0.98
C THR A 130 3.98 12.72 1.27
N ARG A 131 2.75 12.32 0.94
CA ARG A 131 1.54 13.07 1.27
C ARG A 131 1.31 13.14 2.78
N ALA A 132 1.46 12.04 3.51
CA ALA A 132 1.33 12.01 4.97
C ALA A 132 2.35 12.93 5.65
N VAL A 133 3.62 12.89 5.22
CA VAL A 133 4.64 13.82 5.72
C VAL A 133 4.24 15.27 5.43
N ALA A 134 3.78 15.58 4.21
CA ALA A 134 3.32 16.91 3.87
C ALA A 134 2.14 17.40 4.73
N ASP A 135 1.26 16.49 5.14
CA ASP A 135 0.03 16.79 5.84
C ASP A 135 0.16 16.79 7.39
N GLN A 136 1.06 15.97 7.94
CA GLN A 136 1.15 15.63 9.37
C GLN A 136 2.50 15.97 10.03
N SER A 137 3.54 16.33 9.27
CA SER A 137 4.90 16.59 9.84
C SER A 137 4.99 17.79 10.78
N ARG A 138 3.96 18.63 10.85
CA ARG A 138 3.95 19.88 11.60
C ARG A 138 2.79 19.88 12.58
N THR A 139 3.04 20.40 13.78
CA THR A 139 2.02 20.65 14.81
C THR A 139 0.89 21.54 14.27
N ILE A 140 1.24 22.54 13.47
CA ILE A 140 0.28 23.37 12.75
C ILE A 140 0.30 22.95 11.28
N ARG A 141 -0.83 22.45 10.80
CA ARG A 141 -1.01 21.99 9.42
C ARG A 141 -0.78 23.13 8.44
N VAL A 142 0.06 22.87 7.43
CA VAL A 142 0.31 23.77 6.31
C VAL A 142 -0.20 23.12 5.02
N PRO A 143 -0.85 23.86 4.09
CA PRO A 143 -1.30 23.30 2.82
C PRO A 143 -0.17 22.67 1.99
N VAL A 144 -0.46 21.56 1.30
CA VAL A 144 0.53 20.77 0.54
C VAL A 144 1.34 21.59 -0.49
N HIS A 145 0.73 22.54 -1.18
CA HIS A 145 1.40 23.37 -2.20
C HIS A 145 2.46 24.32 -1.61
N MET A 146 2.41 24.57 -0.30
CA MET A 146 3.43 25.37 0.40
C MET A 146 4.67 24.54 0.73
N ASN A 147 4.58 23.21 0.83
CA ASN A 147 5.73 22.37 1.16
C ASN A 147 6.82 22.42 0.09
N ASP A 148 6.45 22.46 -1.19
CA ASP A 148 7.41 22.61 -2.28
C ASP A 148 8.13 23.96 -2.23
N ARG A 149 7.41 25.03 -1.87
CA ARG A 149 8.00 26.37 -1.67
C ARG A 149 8.97 26.36 -0.50
N ILE A 150 8.59 25.76 0.63
CA ILE A 150 9.43 25.64 1.82
C ILE A 150 10.70 24.83 1.52
N ARG A 151 10.57 23.69 0.83
CA ARG A 151 11.71 22.84 0.45
C ARG A 151 12.67 23.57 -0.50
N THR A 152 12.13 24.35 -1.44
CA THR A 152 12.93 25.17 -2.34
C THR A 152 13.67 26.27 -1.58
N LEU A 153 12.98 26.94 -0.64
CA LEU A 153 13.57 27.92 0.27
C LEU A 153 14.77 27.37 1.04
N TYR A 154 14.60 26.22 1.72
CA TYR A 154 15.69 25.57 2.46
C TYR A 154 16.86 25.16 1.56
N LYS A 155 16.59 24.62 0.36
CA LYS A 155 17.65 24.28 -0.61
C LYS A 155 18.43 25.52 -1.06
N THR A 156 17.75 26.64 -1.31
CA THR A 156 18.39 27.88 -1.74
C THR A 156 19.19 28.50 -0.61
N ALA A 157 18.62 28.55 0.61
CA ALA A 157 19.32 29.03 1.80
C ALA A 157 20.62 28.24 2.04
N TYR A 158 20.55 26.91 2.02
CA TYR A 158 21.71 26.04 2.19
C TYR A 158 22.81 26.29 1.13
N LYS A 159 22.41 26.51 -0.14
CA LYS A 159 23.37 26.83 -1.21
C LYS A 159 24.04 28.19 -1.06
N LEU A 160 23.36 29.16 -0.44
CA LEU A 160 23.90 30.49 -0.19
C LEU A 160 24.88 30.48 1.00
N GLU A 161 24.62 29.65 2.01
CA GLU A 161 25.47 29.51 3.20
C GLU A 161 26.80 28.77 2.92
N GLN A 162 26.83 27.92 1.89
CA GLN A 162 28.05 27.24 1.45
C GLN A 162 28.91 28.05 0.46
N LYS A 163 28.52 29.28 0.13
CA LYS A 163 29.30 30.21 -0.70
C LYS A 163 29.89 31.32 0.16
#